data_AF-X1TKE2-F1
#
_entry.id   AF-X1TKE2-F1
#
_cell.length_a   1.000
_cell.length_b   1.000
_cell.length_c   1.000
_cell.angle_alpha   90.00
_cell.angle_beta   90.00
_cell.angle_gamma   90.00
#
_symmetry.space_group_name_H-M   'P 1'
#
loop_
_entity.id
_entity.type
_entity.pdbx_description
1 polymer ?
#
loop_
_entity_poly.entity_id
_entity_poly.type
_entity_poly.pdbx_seq_one_letter_code
_entity_poly.pdbx_strand_id
1 'polypeptide(L)'
;DSIFAGVQYFKSHLTDLSVAERDTACKTFMTFFFATISHNNDMIWEDYDFISQFHDETARQSPEIKAYINALHRNGLDLYTFGRLYYIDQQPDYLYHNFSPHVSLAVREYLALRSDELAEGFSDSDSLLISFREVGERTIRWERYLEKYPEPVVVDVANYYYRLYLSTFLTGLKLSPVFDDEGDLRPELSTVYHEFANRYYETHSGMLVREFYIILKNADFRWSPQVRDFYVRRKIRNMHTAQLPYR
;
A
#
# COMPACT_ATOMS: atom_id res chain seq x y z
N ASP A 1 -14.95 -2.80 -20.75
CA ASP A 1 -15.21 -1.39 -21.10
C ASP A 1 -15.89 -0.53 -20.03
N SER A 2 -16.02 -0.98 -18.77
CA SER A 2 -16.73 -0.23 -17.73
C SER A 2 -15.89 0.87 -17.03
N ILE A 3 -14.59 0.66 -16.82
CA ILE A 3 -13.71 1.63 -16.12
C ILE A 3 -13.45 2.86 -17.01
N PHE A 4 -13.06 2.66 -18.27
CA PHE A 4 -12.86 3.76 -19.21
C PHE A 4 -14.11 4.64 -19.32
N ALA A 5 -15.30 4.03 -19.49
CA ALA A 5 -16.57 4.75 -19.51
C ALA A 5 -16.83 5.51 -18.20
N GLY A 6 -16.53 4.90 -17.04
CA GLY A 6 -16.61 5.55 -15.74
C GLY A 6 -15.72 6.79 -15.61
N VAL A 7 -14.47 6.73 -16.12
CA VAL A 7 -13.57 7.90 -16.15
C VAL A 7 -14.08 8.99 -17.09
N GLN A 8 -14.60 8.63 -18.28
CA GLN A 8 -15.16 9.62 -19.21
C GLN A 8 -16.42 10.28 -18.65
N TYR A 9 -17.28 9.49 -17.98
CA TYR A 9 -18.43 10.00 -17.27
C TYR A 9 -18.00 10.98 -16.18
N PHE A 10 -17.04 10.59 -15.34
CA PHE A 10 -16.45 11.45 -14.32
C PHE A 10 -15.94 12.76 -14.97
N LYS A 11 -15.03 12.71 -15.93
CA LYS A 11 -14.46 13.92 -16.56
C LYS A 11 -15.49 14.85 -17.20
N SER A 12 -16.58 14.33 -17.75
CA SER A 12 -17.61 15.14 -18.43
C SER A 12 -18.67 15.74 -17.50
N HIS A 13 -18.80 15.28 -16.25
CA HIS A 13 -19.87 15.71 -15.33
C HIS A 13 -19.38 16.46 -14.08
N LEU A 14 -18.07 16.66 -13.90
CA LEU A 14 -17.52 17.35 -12.72
C LEU A 14 -17.52 18.88 -12.83
N THR A 15 -17.63 19.45 -14.02
CA THR A 15 -17.48 20.91 -14.22
C THR A 15 -18.49 21.71 -13.41
N ASP A 16 -19.64 21.10 -13.14
CA ASP A 16 -20.77 21.74 -12.46
C ASP A 16 -20.84 21.39 -10.95
N LEU A 17 -19.94 20.53 -10.47
CA LEU A 17 -19.90 20.07 -9.08
C LEU A 17 -18.95 20.90 -8.21
N SER A 18 -19.32 21.08 -6.94
CA SER A 18 -18.42 21.63 -5.93
C SER A 18 -17.21 20.73 -5.70
N VAL A 19 -16.12 21.27 -5.16
CA VAL A 19 -14.91 20.49 -4.84
C VAL A 19 -15.23 19.28 -3.95
N ALA A 20 -16.11 19.43 -2.94
CA ALA A 20 -16.48 18.35 -2.04
C ALA A 20 -17.28 17.23 -2.74
N GLU A 21 -18.15 17.60 -3.68
CA GLU A 21 -18.87 16.63 -4.51
C GLU A 21 -17.92 15.88 -5.46
N ARG A 22 -16.93 16.58 -6.03
CA ARG A 22 -15.89 15.96 -6.86
C ARG A 22 -15.02 14.98 -6.07
N ASP A 23 -14.65 15.32 -4.85
CA ASP A 23 -13.93 14.43 -3.93
C ASP A 23 -14.76 13.18 -3.59
N THR A 24 -16.05 13.37 -3.30
CA THR A 24 -16.97 12.27 -3.03
C THR A 24 -17.12 11.36 -4.24
N ALA A 25 -17.32 11.94 -5.43
CA ALA A 25 -17.39 11.19 -6.68
C ALA A 25 -16.08 10.44 -6.98
N CYS A 26 -14.92 11.03 -6.67
CA CYS A 26 -13.62 10.36 -6.80
C CYS A 26 -13.54 9.14 -5.87
N LYS A 27 -13.95 9.27 -4.61
CA LYS A 27 -14.02 8.14 -3.67
C LYS A 27 -14.95 7.03 -4.18
N THR A 28 -16.14 7.38 -4.64
CA THR A 28 -17.09 6.41 -5.22
C THR A 28 -16.50 5.70 -6.43
N PHE A 29 -15.83 6.43 -7.31
CA PHE A 29 -15.13 5.81 -8.45
C PHE A 29 -14.04 4.84 -7.98
N MET A 30 -13.22 5.22 -6.99
CA MET A 30 -12.19 4.32 -6.44
C MET A 30 -12.81 3.03 -5.89
N THR A 31 -13.93 3.11 -5.18
CA THR A 31 -14.65 1.92 -4.71
C THR A 31 -15.08 1.02 -5.87
N PHE A 32 -15.68 1.60 -6.92
CA PHE A 32 -16.05 0.85 -8.13
C PHE A 32 -14.84 0.24 -8.85
N PHE A 33 -13.73 0.99 -8.93
CA PHE A 33 -12.49 0.58 -9.58
C PHE A 33 -11.86 -0.63 -8.87
N PHE A 34 -11.72 -0.58 -7.54
CA PHE A 34 -11.20 -1.71 -6.76
C PHE A 34 -12.13 -2.93 -6.75
N ALA A 35 -13.45 -2.72 -6.74
CA ALA A 35 -14.40 -3.81 -6.90
C ALA A 35 -14.26 -4.48 -8.28
N THR A 36 -14.01 -3.70 -9.33
CA THR A 36 -13.77 -4.23 -10.67
C THR A 36 -12.46 -5.02 -10.73
N ILE A 37 -11.39 -4.54 -10.08
CA ILE A 37 -10.13 -5.28 -9.95
C ILE A 37 -10.35 -6.63 -9.25
N SER A 38 -11.05 -6.64 -8.12
CA SER A 38 -11.38 -7.87 -7.39
C SER A 38 -12.14 -8.85 -8.28
N HIS A 39 -13.19 -8.38 -8.95
CA HIS A 39 -13.99 -9.24 -9.85
C HIS A 39 -13.16 -9.83 -11.00
N ASN A 40 -12.24 -9.04 -11.60
CA ASN A 40 -11.38 -9.57 -12.66
C ASN A 40 -10.39 -10.61 -12.13
N ASN A 41 -9.89 -10.45 -10.90
CA ASN A 41 -9.05 -11.47 -10.26
C ASN A 41 -9.84 -12.76 -9.96
N ASP A 42 -11.07 -12.65 -9.47
CA ASP A 42 -11.91 -13.84 -9.24
C ASP A 42 -12.14 -14.60 -10.56
N MET A 43 -12.51 -13.88 -11.63
CA MET A 43 -12.73 -14.48 -12.95
C MET A 43 -11.47 -15.14 -13.54
N ILE A 44 -10.30 -14.48 -13.44
CA ILE A 44 -9.06 -15.03 -14.03
C ILE A 44 -8.53 -16.22 -13.22
N TRP A 45 -8.75 -16.25 -11.90
CA TRP A 45 -8.33 -17.37 -11.06
C TRP A 45 -9.25 -18.59 -11.18
N GLU A 46 -10.51 -18.39 -11.54
CA GLU A 46 -11.46 -19.48 -11.84
C GLU A 46 -11.20 -20.12 -13.21
N ASP A 47 -10.62 -19.39 -14.16
CA ASP A 47 -10.27 -19.89 -15.49
C ASP A 47 -8.81 -20.39 -15.54
N TYR A 48 -8.59 -21.61 -15.06
CA TYR A 48 -7.26 -22.23 -15.01
C TYR A 48 -6.60 -22.37 -16.39
N ASP A 49 -7.38 -22.71 -17.41
CA ASP A 49 -6.86 -22.89 -18.77
C ASP A 49 -6.37 -21.54 -19.31
N PHE A 50 -7.15 -20.47 -19.11
CA PHE A 50 -6.74 -19.12 -19.49
C PHE A 50 -5.51 -18.64 -18.71
N ILE A 51 -5.52 -18.72 -17.38
CA ILE A 51 -4.40 -18.19 -16.58
C ILE A 51 -3.10 -18.97 -16.82
N SER A 52 -3.19 -20.27 -17.14
CA SER A 52 -2.01 -21.09 -17.47
C SER A 52 -1.28 -20.60 -18.71
N GLN A 53 -1.97 -19.95 -19.66
CA GLN A 53 -1.36 -19.36 -20.86
C GLN A 53 -0.36 -18.25 -20.52
N PHE A 54 -0.53 -17.57 -19.38
CA PHE A 54 0.45 -16.60 -18.93
C PHE A 54 1.75 -17.25 -18.46
N HIS A 55 1.89 -18.57 -18.34
CA HIS A 55 3.17 -19.22 -18.07
C HIS A 55 3.91 -19.68 -19.33
N ASP A 56 3.24 -19.68 -20.49
CA ASP A 56 3.80 -20.14 -21.75
C ASP A 56 4.22 -18.95 -22.64
N GLU A 57 5.49 -18.90 -23.05
CA GLU A 57 6.02 -17.79 -23.85
C GLU A 57 5.34 -17.64 -25.22
N THR A 58 4.92 -18.74 -25.83
CA THR A 58 4.25 -18.74 -27.13
C THR A 58 2.80 -18.28 -26.99
N ALA A 59 2.08 -18.80 -25.99
CA ALA A 59 0.69 -18.42 -25.71
C ALA A 59 0.57 -16.94 -25.32
N ARG A 60 1.52 -16.39 -24.55
CA ARG A 60 1.59 -14.94 -24.25
C ARG A 60 1.65 -14.06 -25.50
N GLN A 61 2.15 -14.59 -26.62
CA GLN A 61 2.23 -13.84 -27.88
C GLN A 61 0.96 -13.93 -28.72
N SER A 62 -0.03 -14.73 -28.30
CA SER A 62 -1.28 -14.91 -29.03
C SER A 62 -2.06 -13.60 -29.16
N PRO A 63 -2.85 -13.42 -30.23
CA PRO A 63 -3.71 -12.25 -30.38
C PRO A 63 -4.70 -12.08 -29.22
N GLU A 64 -5.18 -13.19 -28.64
CA GLU A 64 -6.14 -13.19 -27.54
C GLU A 64 -5.53 -12.64 -26.24
N ILE A 65 -4.37 -13.17 -25.82
CA ILE A 65 -3.67 -12.70 -24.61
C ILE A 65 -3.24 -11.24 -24.76
N LYS A 66 -2.74 -10.86 -25.94
CA LYS A 66 -2.41 -9.45 -26.23
C LYS A 66 -3.63 -8.56 -26.17
N ALA A 67 -4.77 -8.99 -26.72
CA ALA A 67 -6.01 -8.23 -26.67
C ALA A 67 -6.50 -8.03 -25.23
N TYR A 68 -6.37 -9.07 -24.40
CA TYR A 68 -6.69 -9.03 -22.97
C TYR A 68 -5.82 -8.04 -22.21
N ILE A 69 -4.49 -8.15 -22.31
CA ILE A 69 -3.55 -7.23 -21.66
C ILE A 69 -3.79 -5.79 -22.12
N ASN A 70 -3.98 -5.57 -23.43
CA ASN A 70 -4.30 -4.24 -23.95
C ASN A 70 -5.64 -3.71 -23.39
N ALA A 71 -6.62 -4.59 -23.14
CA ALA A 71 -7.87 -4.19 -22.51
C ALA A 71 -7.68 -3.77 -21.05
N LEU A 72 -6.83 -4.48 -20.29
CA LEU A 72 -6.42 -4.06 -18.94
C LEU A 72 -5.77 -2.68 -18.98
N HIS A 73 -4.76 -2.48 -19.83
CA HIS A 73 -4.02 -1.22 -19.93
C HIS A 73 -4.92 -0.03 -20.28
N ARG A 74 -5.88 -0.19 -21.20
CA ARG A 74 -6.85 0.87 -21.53
C ARG A 74 -7.73 1.29 -20.35
N ASN A 75 -7.89 0.40 -19.37
CA ASN A 75 -8.68 0.63 -18.17
C ASN A 75 -7.80 0.97 -16.95
N GLY A 76 -6.52 1.29 -17.15
CA GLY A 76 -5.62 1.65 -16.05
C GLY A 76 -5.24 0.48 -15.15
N LEU A 77 -5.37 -0.74 -15.66
CA LEU A 77 -5.01 -1.97 -14.99
C LEU A 77 -3.79 -2.58 -15.66
N ASP A 78 -3.03 -3.37 -14.91
CA ASP A 78 -1.94 -4.17 -15.45
C ASP A 78 -1.97 -5.58 -14.84
N LEU A 79 -1.23 -6.48 -15.47
CA LEU A 79 -1.05 -7.84 -14.99
C LEU A 79 0.29 -7.95 -14.25
N TYR A 80 0.21 -8.33 -12.99
CA TYR A 80 1.33 -8.52 -12.09
C TYR A 80 1.49 -9.99 -11.71
N THR A 81 2.61 -10.30 -11.06
CA THR A 81 2.94 -11.65 -10.60
C THR A 81 3.38 -11.63 -9.14
N PHE A 82 2.89 -12.61 -8.38
CA PHE A 82 3.33 -12.95 -7.04
C PHE A 82 3.79 -14.41 -7.06
N GLY A 83 5.10 -14.64 -7.11
CA GLY A 83 5.66 -15.95 -7.41
C GLY A 83 5.16 -16.50 -8.75
N ARG A 84 4.30 -17.53 -8.73
CA ARG A 84 3.65 -18.10 -9.92
C ARG A 84 2.18 -17.68 -10.09
N LEU A 85 1.63 -16.87 -9.19
CA LEU A 85 0.27 -16.39 -9.30
C LEU A 85 0.26 -15.11 -10.14
N TYR A 86 -0.50 -15.10 -11.23
CA TYR A 86 -0.84 -13.87 -11.94
C TYR A 86 -2.02 -13.19 -11.25
N TYR A 87 -1.98 -11.87 -11.14
CA TYR A 87 -3.07 -11.07 -10.59
C TYR A 87 -3.14 -9.73 -11.30
N ILE A 88 -4.32 -9.13 -11.27
CA ILE A 88 -4.59 -7.82 -11.87
C ILE A 88 -4.58 -6.79 -10.77
N ASP A 89 -3.94 -5.66 -11.01
CA ASP A 89 -4.01 -4.51 -10.12
C ASP A 89 -3.94 -3.21 -10.94
N GLN A 90 -4.08 -2.08 -10.27
CA GLN A 90 -4.02 -0.77 -10.88
C GLN A 90 -2.61 -0.41 -11.37
N GLN A 91 -2.56 0.34 -12.46
CA GLN A 91 -1.36 1.07 -12.85
C GLN A 91 -1.10 2.22 -11.85
N PRO A 92 0.15 2.44 -11.40
CA PRO A 92 0.46 3.36 -10.31
C PRO A 92 -0.12 4.77 -10.49
N ASP A 93 0.01 5.33 -11.68
CA ASP A 93 -0.29 6.73 -12.00
C ASP A 93 -1.73 6.95 -12.50
N TYR A 94 -2.50 5.89 -12.75
CA TYR A 94 -3.78 5.99 -13.43
C TYR A 94 -4.79 6.87 -12.69
N LEU A 95 -5.01 6.61 -11.40
CA LEU A 95 -5.94 7.42 -10.60
C LEU A 95 -5.42 8.85 -10.43
N TYR A 96 -4.12 9.03 -10.20
CA TYR A 96 -3.54 10.36 -10.07
C TYR A 96 -3.74 11.19 -11.35
N HIS A 97 -3.39 10.65 -12.52
CA HIS A 97 -3.53 11.35 -13.80
C HIS A 97 -4.97 11.69 -14.16
N ASN A 98 -5.93 10.82 -13.85
CA ASN A 98 -7.32 11.04 -14.23
C ASN A 98 -8.09 11.95 -13.27
N PHE A 99 -7.70 12.01 -12.00
CA PHE A 99 -8.49 12.69 -10.96
C PHE A 99 -7.81 13.93 -10.37
N SER A 100 -6.47 13.98 -10.29
CA SER A 100 -5.75 15.08 -9.64
C SER A 100 -6.10 16.50 -10.12
N PRO A 101 -6.45 16.76 -11.39
CA PRO A 101 -6.83 18.12 -11.83
C PRO A 101 -8.22 18.55 -11.34
N HIS A 102 -9.03 17.62 -10.84
CA HIS A 102 -10.46 17.84 -10.59
C HIS A 102 -10.84 17.75 -9.11
N VAL A 103 -9.97 17.28 -8.24
CA VAL A 103 -10.22 17.03 -6.82
C VAL A 103 -9.56 18.09 -5.94
N SER A 104 -9.88 18.09 -4.65
CA SER A 104 -9.21 18.95 -3.67
C SER A 104 -7.73 18.62 -3.54
N LEU A 105 -6.97 19.55 -2.94
CA LEU A 105 -5.55 19.31 -2.64
C LEU A 105 -5.35 18.09 -1.73
N ALA A 106 -6.28 17.84 -0.80
CA ALA A 106 -6.21 16.69 0.10
C ALA A 106 -6.33 15.36 -0.64
N VAL A 107 -7.28 15.23 -1.58
CA VAL A 107 -7.42 14.01 -2.38
C VAL A 107 -6.29 13.90 -3.41
N ARG A 108 -5.86 15.01 -4.00
CA ARG A 108 -4.72 15.03 -4.93
C ARG A 108 -3.43 14.55 -4.28
N GLU A 109 -3.10 15.02 -3.08
CA GLU A 109 -1.89 14.59 -2.37
C GLU A 109 -1.98 13.12 -1.92
N TYR A 110 -3.17 12.64 -1.55
CA TYR A 110 -3.40 11.20 -1.31
C TYR A 110 -3.10 10.37 -2.56
N LEU A 111 -3.62 10.77 -3.72
CA LEU A 111 -3.40 10.07 -4.99
C LEU A 111 -1.92 10.09 -5.40
N ALA A 112 -1.21 11.18 -5.13
CA ALA A 112 0.22 11.29 -5.37
C ALA A 112 1.02 10.31 -4.51
N LEU A 113 0.76 10.27 -3.19
CA LEU A 113 1.40 9.31 -2.28
C LEU A 113 1.18 7.87 -2.75
N ARG A 114 -0.05 7.53 -3.12
CA ARG A 114 -0.36 6.19 -3.64
C ARG A 114 0.33 5.89 -4.96
N SER A 115 0.37 6.85 -5.88
CA SER A 115 1.06 6.68 -7.16
C SER A 115 2.54 6.36 -6.97
N ASP A 116 3.23 7.10 -6.10
CA ASP A 116 4.64 6.88 -5.81
C ASP A 116 4.87 5.50 -5.15
N GLU A 117 4.04 5.14 -4.18
CA GLU A 117 4.14 3.88 -3.45
C GLU A 117 3.87 2.65 -4.33
N LEU A 118 2.89 2.74 -5.24
CA LEU A 118 2.56 1.68 -6.19
C LEU A 118 3.65 1.49 -7.25
N ALA A 119 4.32 2.57 -7.64
CA ALA A 119 5.42 2.51 -8.61
C ALA A 119 6.67 1.84 -8.01
N GLU A 120 6.96 2.12 -6.75
CA GLU A 120 8.09 1.52 -6.03
C GLU A 120 7.78 0.10 -5.52
N GLY A 121 6.52 -0.17 -5.16
CA GLY A 121 6.09 -1.41 -4.53
C GLY A 121 6.29 -1.41 -3.02
N PHE A 122 5.87 -2.49 -2.34
CA PHE A 122 5.97 -2.61 -0.89
C PHE A 122 6.42 -3.99 -0.43
N SER A 123 5.74 -5.04 -0.90
CA SER A 123 6.02 -6.42 -0.49
C SER A 123 5.75 -7.42 -1.61
N ASP A 124 6.49 -8.52 -1.62
CA ASP A 124 6.24 -9.72 -2.43
C ASP A 124 6.50 -10.95 -1.57
N SER A 125 5.60 -11.92 -1.61
CA SER A 125 5.69 -13.19 -0.89
C SER A 125 5.95 -13.04 0.62
N ASP A 126 5.26 -12.10 1.28
CA ASP A 126 5.48 -11.71 2.69
C ASP A 126 6.90 -11.21 3.01
N SER A 127 7.69 -10.86 1.99
CA SER A 127 8.98 -10.18 2.10
C SER A 127 8.82 -8.71 1.73
N LEU A 128 9.60 -7.85 2.37
CA LEU A 128 9.69 -6.45 1.98
C LEU A 128 10.45 -6.31 0.65
N LEU A 129 9.93 -5.46 -0.25
CA LEU A 129 10.64 -5.02 -1.46
C LEU A 129 11.47 -3.76 -1.23
N ILE A 130 11.17 -3.04 -0.14
CA ILE A 130 11.81 -1.79 0.26
C ILE A 130 12.56 -1.95 1.58
N SER A 131 13.53 -1.09 1.85
CA SER A 131 14.24 -1.10 3.13
C SER A 131 13.33 -0.68 4.29
N PHE A 132 13.63 -1.11 5.51
CA PHE A 132 12.94 -0.62 6.71
C PHE A 132 13.02 0.91 6.86
N ARG A 133 14.10 1.54 6.38
CA ARG A 133 14.20 3.00 6.36
C ARG A 133 13.08 3.61 5.51
N GLU A 134 12.84 3.07 4.33
CA GLU A 134 11.76 3.53 3.44
C GLU A 134 10.37 3.28 4.06
N VAL A 135 10.16 2.14 4.74
CA VAL A 135 8.91 1.89 5.49
C VAL A 135 8.69 2.97 6.56
N GLY A 136 9.75 3.36 7.27
CA GLY A 136 9.71 4.47 8.22
C GLY A 136 9.38 5.80 7.54
N GLU A 137 10.00 6.12 6.41
CA GLU A 137 9.72 7.35 5.66
C GLU A 137 8.27 7.39 5.17
N ARG A 138 7.72 6.28 4.65
CA ARG A 138 6.30 6.18 4.29
C ARG A 138 5.38 6.39 5.49
N THR A 139 5.73 5.85 6.65
CA THR A 139 5.00 6.09 7.90
C THR A 139 4.89 7.59 8.21
N ILE A 140 5.99 8.34 8.07
CA ILE A 140 6.01 9.79 8.30
C ILE A 140 5.26 10.56 7.22
N ARG A 141 5.32 10.15 5.96
CA ARG A 141 4.53 10.79 4.88
C ARG A 141 3.03 10.68 5.18
N TRP A 142 2.56 9.51 5.60
CA TRP A 142 1.15 9.30 5.95
C TRP A 142 0.74 10.02 7.24
N GLU A 143 1.60 10.05 8.26
CA GLU A 143 1.34 10.81 9.48
C GLU A 143 1.15 12.30 9.18
N ARG A 144 2.09 12.90 8.42
CA ARG A 144 2.01 14.31 8.03
C ARG A 144 0.80 14.61 7.14
N TYR A 145 0.42 13.68 6.27
CA TYR A 145 -0.79 13.80 5.47
C TYR A 145 -2.03 13.90 6.38
N LEU A 146 -2.14 13.01 7.38
CA LEU A 146 -3.26 12.98 8.32
C LEU A 146 -3.29 14.19 9.27
N GLU A 147 -2.13 14.73 9.64
CA GLU A 147 -2.03 15.98 10.40
C GLU A 147 -2.47 17.20 9.57
N LYS A 148 -2.07 17.23 8.29
CA LYS A 148 -2.42 18.31 7.36
C LYS A 148 -3.90 18.29 6.97
N TYR A 149 -4.49 17.09 6.85
CA TYR A 149 -5.87 16.88 6.46
C TYR A 149 -6.58 15.97 7.48
N PRO A 150 -7.24 16.53 8.50
CA PRO A 150 -7.85 15.74 9.56
C PRO A 150 -9.12 14.98 9.12
N GLU A 151 -9.89 15.52 8.16
CA GLU A 151 -11.17 14.95 7.72
C GLU A 151 -11.37 14.91 6.18
N PRO A 152 -10.38 14.49 5.36
CA PRO A 152 -10.62 14.31 3.93
C PRO A 152 -11.52 13.09 3.70
N VAL A 153 -12.17 13.04 2.54
CA VAL A 153 -13.05 11.91 2.17
C VAL A 153 -12.31 10.55 2.18
N VAL A 154 -10.98 10.58 2.04
CA VAL A 154 -10.06 9.42 2.01
C VAL A 154 -9.39 9.09 3.35
N VAL A 155 -9.80 9.76 4.44
CA VAL A 155 -9.15 9.66 5.77
C VAL A 155 -9.02 8.24 6.30
N ASP A 156 -10.03 7.39 6.09
CA ASP A 156 -10.02 6.01 6.57
C ASP A 156 -8.93 5.18 5.88
N VAL A 157 -8.77 5.36 4.57
CA VAL A 157 -7.78 4.64 3.76
C VAL A 157 -6.37 5.18 4.02
N ALA A 158 -6.23 6.49 4.21
CA ALA A 158 -4.97 7.09 4.65
C ALA A 158 -4.54 6.56 6.03
N ASN A 159 -5.47 6.44 6.98
CA ASN A 159 -5.23 5.82 8.28
C ASN A 159 -4.83 4.34 8.17
N TYR A 160 -5.43 3.60 7.22
CA TYR A 160 -5.03 2.23 6.95
C TYR A 160 -3.55 2.15 6.55
N TYR A 161 -3.10 2.96 5.57
CA TYR A 161 -1.71 2.95 5.13
C TYR A 161 -0.74 3.41 6.22
N TYR A 162 -1.11 4.46 6.98
CA TYR A 162 -0.34 4.87 8.14
C TYR A 162 -0.10 3.71 9.12
N ARG A 163 -1.17 3.00 9.50
CA ARG A 163 -1.10 1.87 10.43
C ARG A 163 -0.38 0.66 9.84
N LEU A 164 -0.55 0.43 8.54
CA LEU A 164 0.14 -0.63 7.80
C LEU A 164 1.66 -0.42 7.90
N TYR A 165 2.15 0.74 7.48
CA TYR A 165 3.58 1.02 7.47
C TYR A 165 4.17 1.12 8.87
N LEU A 166 3.49 1.77 9.83
CA LEU A 166 3.96 1.82 11.21
C LEU A 166 4.05 0.42 11.83
N SER A 167 3.04 -0.42 11.64
CA SER A 167 3.06 -1.78 12.19
C SER A 167 4.15 -2.61 11.53
N THR A 168 4.30 -2.54 10.20
CA THR A 168 5.37 -3.24 9.49
C THR A 168 6.75 -2.75 9.89
N PHE A 169 6.93 -1.46 10.14
CA PHE A 169 8.21 -0.92 10.60
C PHE A 169 8.63 -1.49 11.96
N LEU A 170 7.65 -1.74 12.84
CA LEU A 170 7.86 -2.24 14.20
C LEU A 170 7.91 -3.77 14.28
N THR A 171 7.15 -4.51 13.48
CA THR A 171 7.07 -5.98 13.57
C THR A 171 7.80 -6.70 12.44
N GLY A 172 7.99 -6.03 11.30
CA GLY A 172 8.42 -6.67 10.06
C GLY A 172 7.32 -7.54 9.46
N LEU A 173 7.61 -8.12 8.30
CA LEU A 173 6.75 -9.11 7.64
C LEU A 173 7.22 -10.53 7.96
N LYS A 174 6.48 -11.55 7.54
CA LYS A 174 6.81 -12.95 7.85
C LYS A 174 8.19 -13.37 7.32
N LEU A 175 8.53 -12.99 6.09
CA LEU A 175 9.83 -13.28 5.48
C LEU A 175 10.81 -12.10 5.58
N SER A 176 10.41 -11.04 6.26
CA SER A 176 11.29 -9.92 6.65
C SER A 176 11.00 -9.49 8.08
N PRO A 177 11.11 -10.39 9.08
CA PRO A 177 10.76 -10.08 10.47
C PRO A 177 11.81 -9.17 11.08
N VAL A 178 11.46 -8.36 12.09
CA VAL A 178 12.45 -7.49 12.77
C VAL A 178 13.35 -8.26 13.72
N PHE A 179 12.90 -9.42 14.21
CA PHE A 179 13.69 -10.36 15.00
C PHE A 179 13.99 -11.61 14.17
N ASP A 180 15.15 -12.23 14.38
CA ASP A 180 15.46 -13.55 13.85
C ASP A 180 14.83 -14.68 14.68
N ASP A 181 15.14 -15.93 14.31
CA ASP A 181 14.55 -17.13 14.93
C ASP A 181 15.04 -17.33 16.38
N GLU A 182 16.22 -16.78 16.72
CA GLU A 182 16.78 -16.73 18.07
C GLU A 182 16.20 -15.58 18.92
N GLY A 183 15.41 -14.72 18.30
CA GLY A 183 14.78 -13.55 18.91
C GLY A 183 15.71 -12.35 19.04
N ASP A 184 16.85 -12.34 18.35
CA ASP A 184 17.73 -11.18 18.25
C ASP A 184 17.20 -10.19 17.22
N LEU A 185 17.25 -8.88 17.53
CA LEU A 185 16.88 -7.85 16.56
C LEU A 185 17.88 -7.89 15.40
N ARG A 186 17.37 -7.78 14.16
CA ARG A 186 18.25 -7.70 13.00
C ARG A 186 19.27 -6.55 13.15
N PRO A 187 20.57 -6.78 12.87
CA PRO A 187 21.64 -5.86 13.25
C PRO A 187 21.43 -4.41 12.77
N GLU A 188 20.91 -4.24 11.55
CA GLU A 188 20.67 -2.94 10.93
C GLU A 188 19.57 -2.11 11.62
N LEU A 189 18.61 -2.78 12.28
CA LEU A 189 17.41 -2.12 12.80
C LEU A 189 17.68 -1.28 14.04
N SER A 190 18.70 -1.63 14.83
CA SER A 190 19.12 -0.83 15.98
C SER A 190 19.45 0.61 15.57
N THR A 191 20.25 0.78 14.52
CA THR A 191 20.61 2.09 13.95
C THR A 191 19.40 2.76 13.29
N VAL A 192 18.62 2.02 12.50
CA VAL A 192 17.44 2.57 11.81
C VAL A 192 16.44 3.14 12.82
N TYR A 193 16.13 2.44 13.91
CA TYR A 193 15.21 2.93 14.93
C TYR A 193 15.78 4.11 15.71
N HIS A 194 17.07 4.08 16.05
CA HIS A 194 17.72 5.20 16.74
C HIS A 194 17.66 6.49 15.90
N GLU A 195 18.07 6.40 14.64
CA GLU A 195 18.05 7.54 13.72
C GLU A 195 16.62 8.05 13.47
N PHE A 196 15.67 7.14 13.26
CA PHE A 196 14.26 7.51 13.07
C PHE A 196 13.71 8.26 14.29
N ALA A 197 13.92 7.71 15.49
CA ALA A 197 13.47 8.30 16.75
C ALA A 197 14.07 9.70 16.99
N ASN A 198 15.32 9.92 16.59
CA ASN A 198 15.99 11.22 16.72
C ASN A 198 15.54 12.20 15.64
N ARG A 199 15.41 11.76 14.38
CA ARG A 199 15.04 12.61 13.24
C ARG A 199 13.59 13.08 13.33
N TYR A 200 12.71 12.23 13.82
CA TYR A 200 11.26 12.47 13.89
C TYR A 200 10.77 12.62 15.34
N TYR A 201 11.62 13.10 16.26
CA TYR A 201 11.37 13.13 17.70
C TYR A 201 10.11 13.89 18.14
N GLU A 202 9.61 14.81 17.32
CA GLU A 202 8.40 15.61 17.56
C GLU A 202 7.12 14.97 17.03
N THR A 203 7.23 13.96 16.17
CA THR A 203 6.06 13.28 15.58
C THR A 203 5.58 12.18 16.50
N HIS A 204 4.30 11.82 16.40
CA HIS A 204 3.72 10.70 17.12
C HIS A 204 4.46 9.38 16.84
N SER A 205 4.74 9.08 15.57
CA SER A 205 5.47 7.85 15.22
C SER A 205 6.90 7.87 15.73
N GLY A 206 7.61 9.00 15.68
CA GLY A 206 8.95 9.10 16.24
C GLY A 206 8.98 8.87 17.74
N MET A 207 8.00 9.40 18.49
CA MET A 207 7.86 9.12 19.92
C MET A 207 7.56 7.63 20.22
N LEU A 208 6.71 6.99 19.41
CA LEU A 208 6.42 5.55 19.54
C LEU A 208 7.66 4.69 19.25
N VAL A 209 8.39 4.99 18.18
CA VAL A 209 9.63 4.27 17.82
C VAL A 209 10.71 4.52 18.88
N ARG A 210 10.80 5.72 19.46
CA ARG A 210 11.70 6.00 20.59
C ARG A 210 11.38 5.13 21.81
N GLU A 211 10.11 5.01 22.16
CA GLU A 211 9.67 4.13 23.26
C GLU A 211 10.03 2.66 22.97
N PHE A 212 9.75 2.19 21.75
CA PHE A 212 10.12 0.84 21.31
C PHE A 212 11.63 0.60 21.40
N TYR A 213 12.43 1.54 20.89
CA TYR A 213 13.89 1.47 20.93
C TYR A 213 14.45 1.39 22.36
N ILE A 214 13.88 2.14 23.31
CA ILE A 214 14.28 2.08 24.73
C ILE A 214 13.98 0.69 25.31
N ILE A 215 12.82 0.11 24.98
CA ILE A 215 12.46 -1.25 25.41
C ILE A 215 13.46 -2.27 24.85
N LEU A 216 13.80 -2.16 23.56
CA LEU A 216 14.80 -3.03 22.92
C LEU A 216 16.16 -2.90 23.62
N LYS A 217 16.63 -1.67 23.85
CA LYS A 217 17.92 -1.41 24.51
C LYS A 217 17.99 -2.02 25.91
N ASN A 218 16.90 -1.95 26.68
CA ASN A 218 16.83 -2.55 28.02
C ASN A 218 16.79 -4.09 28.00
N ALA A 219 16.47 -4.69 26.86
CA ALA A 219 16.44 -6.13 26.62
C ALA A 219 17.64 -6.60 25.78
N ASP A 220 18.73 -5.81 25.72
CA ASP A 220 19.92 -6.08 24.90
C ASP A 220 19.60 -6.39 23.43
N PHE A 221 18.60 -5.67 22.89
CA PHE A 221 18.05 -5.83 21.54
C PHE A 221 17.48 -7.22 21.24
N ARG A 222 16.98 -7.92 22.27
CA ARG A 222 16.30 -9.20 22.13
C ARG A 222 14.79 -9.08 22.30
N TRP A 223 14.06 -10.01 21.72
CA TRP A 223 12.64 -10.23 22.00
C TRP A 223 12.43 -10.44 23.50
N SER A 224 11.41 -9.78 24.05
CA SER A 224 11.09 -9.82 25.46
C SER A 224 9.59 -9.66 25.72
N PRO A 225 9.08 -10.06 26.90
CA PRO A 225 7.69 -9.78 27.29
C PRO A 225 7.32 -8.30 27.18
N GLN A 226 8.25 -7.38 27.44
CA GLN A 226 8.05 -5.94 27.35
C GLN A 226 7.81 -5.47 25.92
N VAL A 227 8.44 -6.10 24.92
CA VAL A 227 8.15 -5.86 23.50
C VAL A 227 6.70 -6.27 23.18
N ARG A 228 6.29 -7.47 23.60
CA ARG A 228 4.91 -7.93 23.42
C ARG A 228 3.91 -7.00 24.10
N ASP A 229 4.17 -6.59 25.34
CA ASP A 229 3.29 -5.71 26.10
C ASP A 229 3.20 -4.32 25.46
N PHE A 230 4.29 -3.83 24.86
CA PHE A 230 4.29 -2.63 24.03
C PHE A 230 3.37 -2.77 22.82
N TYR A 231 3.46 -3.87 22.06
CA TYR A 231 2.57 -4.10 20.91
C TYR A 231 1.10 -4.14 21.32
N VAL A 232 0.76 -4.85 22.40
CA VAL A 232 -0.62 -4.92 22.90
C VAL A 232 -1.12 -3.55 23.33
N ARG A 233 -0.35 -2.82 24.15
CA ARG A 233 -0.74 -1.51 24.68
C ARG A 233 -0.88 -0.45 23.58
N ARG A 234 0.01 -0.46 22.60
CA ARG A 234 -0.01 0.49 21.46
C ARG A 234 -0.88 0.02 20.30
N LYS A 235 -1.53 -1.15 20.42
CA LYS A 235 -2.37 -1.77 19.39
C LYS A 235 -1.63 -1.92 18.07
N ILE A 236 -0.35 -2.30 18.13
CA ILE A 236 0.47 -2.60 16.95
C ILE A 236 -0.05 -3.90 16.35
N ARG A 237 -0.38 -3.88 15.06
CA ARG A 237 -0.86 -5.06 14.36
C ARG A 237 0.33 -6.01 14.13
N ASN A 238 0.14 -7.30 14.39
CA ASN A 238 1.12 -8.29 13.97
C ASN A 238 1.07 -8.43 12.44
N MET A 239 2.15 -8.04 11.75
CA MET A 239 2.24 -8.08 10.29
C MET A 239 2.79 -9.41 9.75
N HIS A 240 3.19 -10.36 10.58
CA HIS A 240 3.61 -11.71 10.14
C HIS A 240 2.45 -12.57 9.64
N THR A 241 1.23 -12.27 10.05
CA THR A 241 0.01 -12.97 9.65
C THR A 241 -1.01 -12.05 9.00
N ALA A 242 -0.61 -10.82 8.69
CA ALA A 242 -1.50 -9.85 8.06
C ALA A 242 -1.58 -10.12 6.57
N GLN A 243 -2.80 -10.12 6.02
CA GLN A 243 -2.97 -9.99 4.58
C GLN A 243 -2.55 -8.57 4.17
N LEU A 244 -1.54 -8.50 3.30
CA LEU A 244 -1.01 -7.26 2.74
C LEU A 244 -1.69 -6.99 1.39
N PRO A 245 -1.81 -5.71 0.97
CA PRO A 245 -2.07 -5.42 -0.42
C PRO A 245 -0.90 -5.93 -1.27
N TYR A 246 -1.20 -6.50 -2.44
CA TYR A 246 -0.18 -7.09 -3.33
C TYR A 246 0.76 -6.03 -3.94
N ARG A 247 0.36 -4.74 -3.93
CA ARG A 247 1.19 -3.56 -4.22
C ARG A 247 0.85 -2.36 -3.32
#